data_AF-A0A078S5F6-F1
#
_entry.id   AF-A0A078S5F6-F1
#
_cell.length_a   1.000
_cell.length_b   1.000
_cell.length_c   1.000
_cell.angle_alpha   90.00
_cell.angle_beta   90.00
_cell.angle_gamma   90.00
#
_symmetry.space_group_name_H-M   'P 1'
#
loop_
_entity.id
_entity.type
_entity.pdbx_description
1 polymer ?
#
loop_
_entity_poly.entity_id
_entity_poly.type
_entity_poly.pdbx_seq_one_letter_code
_entity_poly.pdbx_strand_id
1 'polypeptide(L)'
;MIKCNVTINGIVSRTASMRTNKEGKSYIGFAVKTTIPAKAGGCKQVEIFVSKDGTDAELPSYVAGQRIGLKGVLTFRKREENLYLNFHAESVDFLPENERDAIEGTIKFRGTVGKQVEKKRDKRGNPYWVFSAFSTEKHEENFSFTWVRFICFTAEKDGWLHPKA
;
A
#
# COMPACT_ATOMS: atom_id res chain seq x y z
N MET A 1 13.36 1.88 -3.12
CA MET A 1 12.17 2.73 -2.90
C MET A 1 10.93 1.99 -3.39
N ILE A 2 9.85 1.98 -2.60
CA ILE A 2 8.55 1.40 -2.98
C ILE A 2 7.51 2.52 -2.96
N LYS A 3 6.87 2.80 -4.10
CA LYS A 3 5.83 3.81 -4.23
C LYS A 3 4.66 3.25 -5.04
N CYS A 4 3.44 3.39 -4.55
CA CYS A 4 2.26 2.96 -5.28
C CYS A 4 1.33 4.13 -5.53
N ASN A 5 0.86 4.30 -6.77
CA ASN A 5 -0.23 5.22 -7.09
C ASN A 5 -1.50 4.37 -7.17
N VAL A 6 -2.38 4.51 -6.18
CA VAL A 6 -3.48 3.57 -5.95
C VAL A 6 -4.76 4.29 -5.57
N THR A 7 -5.87 3.61 -5.83
CA THR A 7 -7.15 3.85 -5.21
C THR A 7 -7.33 2.87 -4.05
N ILE A 8 -7.71 3.37 -2.88
CA ILE A 8 -8.03 2.57 -1.70
C ILE A 8 -9.51 2.75 -1.40
N ASN A 9 -10.22 1.64 -1.25
CA ASN A 9 -11.56 1.61 -0.67
C ASN A 9 -11.49 0.95 0.70
N GLY A 10 -12.01 1.60 1.73
CA GLY A 10 -11.95 1.10 3.09
C GLY A 10 -12.83 1.86 4.06
N ILE A 11 -12.68 1.54 5.35
CA ILE A 11 -13.44 2.14 6.44
C ILE A 11 -12.53 3.03 7.28
N VAL A 12 -12.96 4.26 7.59
CA VAL A 12 -12.25 5.13 8.53
C VAL A 12 -12.17 4.45 9.90
N SER A 13 -10.96 4.12 10.35
CA SER A 13 -10.71 3.44 11.63
C SER A 13 -10.38 4.40 12.76
N ARG A 14 -9.91 5.60 12.43
CA ARG A 14 -9.57 6.65 13.38
C ARG A 14 -10.03 8.00 12.84
N THR A 15 -10.74 8.75 13.68
CA THR A 15 -11.22 10.10 13.37
C THR A 15 -10.08 11.01 12.91
N ALA A 16 -10.39 11.91 11.98
CA ALA A 16 -9.44 12.88 11.50
C ALA A 16 -9.07 13.92 12.56
N SER A 17 -7.83 14.38 12.51
CA SER A 17 -7.35 15.51 13.29
C SER A 17 -6.36 16.33 12.46
N MET A 18 -6.22 17.62 12.76
CA MET A 18 -5.09 18.38 12.25
C MET A 18 -3.78 17.86 12.85
N ARG A 19 -2.76 17.80 12.01
CA ARG A 19 -1.39 17.44 12.38
C ARG A 19 -0.44 18.40 11.71
N THR A 20 0.76 18.51 12.27
CA THR A 20 1.83 19.36 11.72
C THR A 20 3.04 18.49 11.44
N ASN A 21 3.65 18.65 10.26
CA ASN A 21 4.87 17.94 9.92
C ASN A 21 6.11 18.65 10.52
N LYS A 22 7.30 18.10 10.30
CA LYS A 22 8.56 18.68 10.81
C LYS A 22 8.89 20.07 10.21
N GLU A 23 8.28 20.42 9.08
CA GLU A 23 8.48 21.69 8.36
C GLU A 23 7.44 22.74 8.76
N GLY A 24 6.56 22.44 9.73
CA GLY A 24 5.51 23.35 10.17
C GLY A 24 4.25 23.36 9.28
N LYS A 25 4.20 22.55 8.22
CA LYS A 25 3.00 22.44 7.35
C LYS A 25 1.93 21.62 8.06
N SER A 26 0.74 22.21 8.22
CA SER A 26 -0.45 21.54 8.73
C SER A 26 -1.13 20.70 7.66
N TYR A 27 -1.68 19.55 8.07
CA TYR A 27 -2.42 18.62 7.22
C TYR A 27 -3.47 17.86 8.04
N ILE A 28 -4.47 17.31 7.37
CA ILE A 28 -5.46 16.42 7.96
C ILE A 28 -4.86 15.01 8.04
N GLY A 29 -4.85 14.42 9.23
CA GLY A 29 -4.38 13.07 9.48
C GLY A 29 -5.46 12.15 10.04
N PHE A 30 -5.67 10.99 9.42
CA PHE A 30 -6.63 9.97 9.86
C PHE A 30 -6.11 8.55 9.53
N ALA A 31 -6.89 7.52 9.84
CA ALA A 31 -6.54 6.15 9.46
C ALA A 31 -7.72 5.43 8.81
N VAL A 32 -7.41 4.57 7.85
CA VAL A 32 -8.35 3.72 7.14
C VAL A 32 -7.93 2.27 7.29
N LYS A 33 -8.90 1.39 7.55
CA LYS A 33 -8.73 -0.05 7.49
C LYS A 33 -9.29 -0.57 6.17
N THR A 34 -8.52 -1.43 5.53
CA THR A 34 -8.96 -2.19 4.36
C THR A 34 -8.63 -3.66 4.55
N THR A 35 -9.56 -4.52 4.18
CA THR A 35 -9.47 -5.96 4.31
C THR A 35 -9.04 -6.56 2.99
N ILE A 36 -7.85 -7.15 2.94
CA ILE A 36 -7.33 -7.84 1.75
C ILE A 36 -7.67 -9.33 1.87
N PRO A 37 -8.47 -9.89 0.95
CA PRO A 37 -8.78 -11.32 0.97
C PRO A 37 -7.51 -12.14 0.73
N ALA A 38 -7.32 -13.19 1.53
CA ALA A 38 -6.26 -14.17 1.36
C ALA A 38 -6.79 -15.43 0.66
N LYS A 39 -5.88 -16.26 0.11
CA LYS A 39 -6.26 -17.59 -0.35
C LYS A 39 -6.70 -18.44 0.87
N ALA A 40 -7.70 -19.31 0.65
CA ALA A 40 -8.28 -20.25 1.62
C ALA A 40 -9.20 -19.64 2.71
N GLY A 41 -9.93 -18.56 2.39
CA GLY A 41 -11.00 -18.04 3.26
C GLY A 41 -10.52 -17.16 4.42
N GLY A 42 -9.22 -16.94 4.54
CA GLY A 42 -8.66 -15.93 5.44
C GLY A 42 -8.74 -14.52 4.87
N CYS A 43 -8.62 -13.52 5.73
CA CYS A 43 -8.43 -12.13 5.33
C CYS A 43 -7.29 -11.50 6.15
N LYS A 44 -6.60 -10.53 5.55
CA LYS A 44 -5.66 -9.67 6.27
C LYS A 44 -6.22 -8.26 6.28
N GLN A 45 -6.53 -7.76 7.47
CA GLN A 45 -6.81 -6.35 7.64
C GLN A 45 -5.49 -5.57 7.71
N VAL A 46 -5.40 -4.49 6.94
CA VAL A 46 -4.28 -3.55 7.02
C VAL A 46 -4.81 -2.18 7.41
N GLU A 47 -4.08 -1.51 8.31
CA GLU A 47 -4.36 -0.13 8.69
C GLU A 47 -3.39 0.81 7.96
N ILE A 48 -3.95 1.86 7.38
CA ILE A 48 -3.28 2.79 6.49
C ILE A 48 -3.42 4.18 7.08
N PHE A 49 -2.30 4.84 7.36
CA PHE A 49 -2.28 6.20 7.87
C PHE A 49 -2.38 7.18 6.71
N VAL A 50 -3.44 7.96 6.70
CA VAL A 50 -3.73 8.90 5.63
C VAL A 50 -3.33 10.31 6.05
N SER A 51 -2.66 11.01 5.14
CA SER A 51 -2.39 12.44 5.20
C SER A 51 -3.07 13.11 4.00
N LYS A 52 -3.71 14.24 4.23
CA LYS A 52 -4.33 15.05 3.18
C LYS A 52 -4.11 16.53 3.48
N ASP A 53 -3.73 17.29 2.46
CA ASP A 53 -3.76 18.75 2.55
C ASP A 53 -5.22 19.22 2.67
N GLY A 54 -5.49 20.10 3.64
CA GLY A 54 -6.83 20.58 3.97
C GLY A 54 -6.84 21.36 5.29
N THR A 55 -8.03 21.79 5.70
CA THR A 55 -8.25 22.60 6.92
C THR A 55 -9.10 21.87 7.96
N ASP A 56 -9.14 22.40 9.18
CA ASP A 56 -9.97 21.91 10.28
C ASP A 56 -11.47 21.85 9.93
N ALA A 57 -11.95 22.75 9.06
CA ALA A 57 -13.34 22.76 8.56
C ALA A 57 -13.77 21.44 7.87
N GLU A 58 -12.83 20.64 7.34
CA GLU A 58 -13.13 19.38 6.67
C GLU A 58 -13.18 18.19 7.65
N LEU A 59 -12.69 18.34 8.90
CA LEU A 59 -12.61 17.24 9.86
C LEU A 59 -13.96 16.53 10.12
N PRO A 60 -15.10 17.23 10.22
CA PRO A 60 -16.39 16.59 10.44
C PRO A 60 -16.79 15.60 9.33
N SER A 61 -16.23 15.71 8.12
CA SER A 61 -16.51 14.82 7.01
C SER A 61 -15.85 13.43 7.15
N TYR A 62 -14.86 13.28 8.03
CA TYR A 62 -14.11 12.02 8.22
C TYR A 62 -14.60 11.27 9.45
N VAL A 63 -15.76 10.62 9.34
CA VAL A 63 -16.41 9.95 10.47
C VAL A 63 -15.89 8.51 10.63
N ALA A 64 -15.51 8.12 11.85
CA ALA A 64 -15.12 6.73 12.11
C ALA A 64 -16.26 5.75 11.79
N GLY A 65 -15.94 4.64 11.12
CA GLY A 65 -16.93 3.68 10.61
C GLY A 65 -17.48 4.02 9.22
N GLN A 66 -17.23 5.22 8.69
CA GLN A 66 -17.64 5.60 7.35
C GLN A 66 -16.79 4.90 6.28
N ARG A 67 -17.45 4.44 5.21
CA ARG A 67 -16.78 3.97 4.00
C ARG A 67 -16.35 5.13 3.13
N ILE A 68 -15.10 5.11 2.68
CA ILE A 68 -14.53 6.14 1.80
C ILE A 68 -13.67 5.51 0.71
N GLY A 69 -13.65 6.19 -0.44
CA GLY A 69 -12.71 5.97 -1.53
C GLY A 69 -11.60 7.02 -1.46
N LEU A 70 -10.37 6.60 -1.69
CA LEU A 70 -9.19 7.46 -1.61
C LEU A 70 -8.34 7.26 -2.84
N LYS A 71 -7.89 8.34 -3.48
CA LYS A 71 -6.92 8.28 -4.57
C LYS A 71 -5.66 9.04 -4.18
N GLY A 72 -4.50 8.48 -4.52
CA GLY A 72 -3.22 9.12 -4.22
C GLY A 72 -2.08 8.12 -4.13
N VAL A 73 -1.14 8.42 -3.23
CA VAL A 73 0.17 7.76 -3.17
C VAL A 73 0.32 6.97 -1.88
N LEU A 74 0.44 5.65 -1.98
CA LEU A 74 0.83 4.76 -0.89
C LEU A 74 2.35 4.58 -0.86
N THR A 75 2.93 4.74 0.32
CA THR A 75 4.35 4.52 0.61
C THR A 75 4.50 3.59 1.80
N PHE A 76 5.60 2.83 1.79
CA PHE A 76 5.94 1.88 2.83
C PHE A 76 7.10 2.45 3.62
N ARG A 77 6.96 2.53 4.94
CA ARG A 77 8.05 2.95 5.82
C ARG A 77 8.33 1.84 6.82
N LYS A 78 9.53 1.26 6.74
CA LYS A 78 9.99 0.29 7.74
C LYS A 78 10.73 1.03 8.85
N ARG A 79 10.40 0.74 10.11
CA ARG A 79 11.20 1.13 11.28
C ARG A 79 11.33 -0.10 12.16
N GLU A 80 12.56 -0.53 12.42
CA GLU A 80 12.85 -1.77 13.14
C GLU A 80 12.09 -2.95 12.49
N GLU A 81 11.21 -3.61 13.24
CA GLU A 81 10.37 -4.72 12.76
C GLU A 81 9.01 -4.24 12.21
N ASN A 82 8.63 -2.99 12.44
CA ASN A 82 7.33 -2.43 12.05
C ASN A 82 7.33 -1.93 10.60
N LEU A 83 6.27 -2.27 9.85
CA LEU A 83 6.00 -1.77 8.51
C LEU A 83 4.77 -0.86 8.52
N TYR A 84 4.98 0.44 8.30
CA TYR A 84 3.92 1.44 8.26
C TYR A 84 3.49 1.69 6.81
N LEU A 85 2.18 1.68 6.59
CA LEU A 85 1.55 2.06 5.33
C LEU A 85 1.09 3.50 5.45
N ASN A 86 1.80 4.41 4.77
CA ASN A 86 1.47 5.84 4.75
C ASN A 86 0.91 6.23 3.40
N PHE A 87 -0.26 6.83 3.40
CA PHE A 87 -0.96 7.27 2.21
C PHE A 87 -1.07 8.80 2.18
N HIS A 88 -0.66 9.40 1.08
CA HIS A 88 -0.95 10.79 0.80
C HIS A 88 -2.14 10.86 -0.15
N ALA A 89 -3.28 11.32 0.35
CA ALA A 89 -4.51 11.40 -0.41
C ALA A 89 -4.54 12.69 -1.24
N GLU A 90 -4.67 12.51 -2.55
CA GLU A 90 -4.92 13.59 -3.51
C GLU A 90 -6.41 13.94 -3.52
N SER A 91 -7.28 12.94 -3.44
CA SER A 91 -8.72 13.11 -3.37
C SER A 91 -9.37 12.08 -2.44
N VAL A 92 -10.53 12.46 -1.90
CA VAL A 92 -11.37 11.65 -1.03
C VAL A 92 -12.77 11.64 -1.61
N ASP A 93 -13.33 10.45 -1.76
CA ASP A 93 -14.72 10.21 -2.09
C ASP A 93 -15.43 9.68 -0.84
N PHE A 94 -16.41 10.44 -0.34
CA PHE A 94 -17.16 10.09 0.87
C PHE A 94 -18.36 9.19 0.59
N LEU A 95 -18.67 8.94 -0.69
CA LEU A 95 -19.76 8.10 -1.17
C LEU A 95 -19.28 7.20 -2.32
N PRO A 96 -18.25 6.36 -2.08
CA PRO A 96 -17.70 5.53 -3.14
C PRO A 96 -18.74 4.50 -3.61
N GLU A 97 -18.86 4.34 -4.93
CA GLU A 97 -19.69 3.29 -5.52
C GLU A 97 -19.21 1.87 -5.17
N ASN A 98 -17.92 1.73 -4.87
CA ASN A 98 -17.33 0.44 -4.51
C ASN A 98 -17.54 0.11 -3.03
N GLU A 99 -18.40 -0.87 -2.77
CA GLU A 99 -18.69 -1.35 -1.42
C GLU A 99 -17.63 -2.29 -0.84
N ARG A 100 -16.65 -2.72 -1.66
CA ARG A 100 -15.62 -3.70 -1.26
C ARG A 100 -14.32 -3.02 -0.86
N ASP A 101 -13.68 -3.60 0.13
CA ASP A 101 -12.32 -3.23 0.52
C ASP A 101 -11.33 -3.61 -0.59
N ALA A 102 -10.52 -2.66 -1.02
CA ALA A 102 -9.60 -2.84 -2.13
C ALA A 102 -8.42 -1.86 -2.07
N ILE A 103 -7.27 -2.30 -2.59
CA ILE A 103 -6.13 -1.44 -2.93
C ILE A 103 -5.75 -1.76 -4.36
N GLU A 104 -6.02 -0.84 -5.28
CA GLU A 104 -5.88 -1.07 -6.71
C GLU A 104 -5.05 0.03 -7.36
N GLY A 105 -4.17 -0.33 -8.30
CA GLY A 105 -3.39 0.65 -9.04
C GLY A 105 -2.03 0.13 -9.42
N THR A 106 -1.05 1.03 -9.46
CA THR A 106 0.30 0.74 -9.97
C THR A 106 1.33 0.81 -8.86
N ILE A 107 2.29 -0.11 -8.89
CA ILE A 107 3.47 -0.11 -8.03
C ILE A 107 4.72 0.24 -8.84
N LYS A 108 5.47 1.23 -8.39
CA LYS A 108 6.85 1.49 -8.82
C LYS A 108 7.78 0.92 -7.75
N PHE A 109 8.49 -0.13 -8.11
CA PHE A 109 9.43 -0.81 -7.24
C PHE A 109 10.85 -0.63 -7.76
N ARG A 110 11.71 0.01 -6.97
CA ARG A 110 13.15 0.08 -7.22
C ARG A 110 13.89 -0.73 -6.17
N GLY A 111 14.50 -1.82 -6.61
CA GLY A 111 15.20 -2.77 -5.75
C GLY A 111 15.85 -3.89 -6.54
N THR A 112 16.18 -4.97 -5.85
CA THR A 112 16.90 -6.12 -6.41
C THR A 112 16.03 -7.36 -6.33
N VAL A 113 15.89 -8.08 -7.44
CA VAL A 113 15.21 -9.39 -7.50
C VAL A 113 16.01 -10.39 -6.65
N GLY A 114 15.32 -11.24 -5.91
CA GLY A 114 15.93 -12.31 -5.13
C GLY A 114 16.49 -13.44 -5.99
N LYS A 115 17.03 -14.47 -5.35
CA LYS A 115 17.61 -15.63 -6.06
C LYS A 115 16.54 -16.53 -6.69
N GLN A 116 15.32 -16.51 -6.18
CA GLN A 116 14.24 -17.41 -6.60
C GLN A 116 13.21 -16.69 -7.46
N VAL A 117 13.10 -17.14 -8.71
CA VAL A 117 12.05 -16.76 -9.66
C VAL A 117 11.42 -18.05 -10.17
N GLU A 118 10.17 -18.30 -9.79
CA GLU A 118 9.50 -19.57 -10.01
C GLU A 118 8.30 -19.41 -10.96
N LYS A 119 8.19 -20.30 -11.96
CA LYS A 119 6.96 -20.47 -12.72
C LYS A 119 6.06 -21.48 -12.00
N LYS A 120 4.83 -21.09 -11.70
CA LYS A 120 3.81 -21.91 -11.05
C LYS A 120 2.56 -21.99 -11.91
N ARG A 121 1.63 -22.87 -11.53
CA ARG A 121 0.31 -23.00 -12.14
C ARG A 121 -0.79 -22.76 -11.13
N ASP A 122 -1.83 -22.05 -11.52
CA ASP A 122 -3.02 -21.85 -10.69
C ASP A 122 -3.89 -23.13 -10.68
N LYS A 123 -5.02 -23.09 -9.96
CA LYS A 123 -5.94 -24.24 -9.88
C LYS A 123 -6.56 -24.62 -11.24
N ARG A 124 -6.53 -23.70 -12.22
CA ARG A 124 -7.05 -23.89 -13.58
C ARG A 124 -5.93 -24.26 -14.57
N GLY A 125 -4.69 -24.45 -14.08
CA GLY A 125 -3.53 -24.80 -14.90
C GLY A 125 -2.83 -23.59 -15.54
N ASN A 126 -3.31 -22.36 -15.33
CA ASN A 126 -2.72 -21.18 -15.95
C ASN A 126 -1.36 -20.87 -15.33
N PRO A 127 -0.33 -20.60 -16.15
CA PRO A 127 0.98 -20.22 -15.65
C PRO A 127 0.96 -18.84 -14.98
N TYR A 128 1.71 -18.69 -13.89
CA TYR A 128 2.03 -17.41 -13.27
C TYR A 128 3.45 -17.45 -12.69
N TRP A 129 4.07 -16.28 -12.52
CA TRP A 129 5.41 -16.15 -11.95
C TRP A 129 5.35 -15.65 -10.52
N VAL A 130 6.22 -16.20 -9.66
CA VAL A 130 6.40 -15.76 -8.28
C VAL A 130 7.87 -15.48 -8.05
N PHE A 131 8.14 -14.32 -7.46
CA PHE A 131 9.48 -13.97 -7.04
C PHE A 131 9.43 -13.04 -5.83
N SER A 132 10.54 -12.97 -5.10
CA SER A 132 10.72 -11.95 -4.07
C SER A 132 11.70 -10.91 -4.59
N ALA A 133 11.51 -9.65 -4.24
CA ALA A 133 12.50 -8.61 -4.44
C ALA A 133 12.59 -7.75 -3.18
N PHE A 134 13.75 -7.14 -2.95
CA PHE A 134 13.93 -6.24 -1.81
C PHE A 134 14.29 -4.83 -2.25
N SER A 135 13.75 -3.87 -1.52
CA SER A 135 14.11 -2.47 -1.62
C SER A 135 14.90 -2.08 -0.38
N THR A 136 15.97 -1.33 -0.56
CA THR A 136 16.79 -0.79 0.52
C THR A 136 16.47 0.69 0.73
N GLU A 137 16.31 1.09 1.99
CA GLU A 137 16.21 2.48 2.42
C GLU A 137 17.30 2.76 3.46
N LYS A 138 18.06 3.85 3.26
CA LYS A 138 19.04 4.33 4.22
C LYS A 138 18.34 5.28 5.20
N HIS A 139 18.46 5.01 6.48
CA HIS A 139 17.98 5.88 7.56
C HIS A 139 19.15 6.19 8.47
N GLU A 140 19.66 7.43 8.39
CA GLU A 140 20.90 7.84 9.07
C GLU A 140 22.06 6.92 8.66
N GLU A 141 22.65 6.18 9.59
CA GLU A 141 23.73 5.22 9.32
C GLU A 141 23.23 3.80 9.06
N ASN A 142 21.94 3.53 9.30
CA ASN A 142 21.34 2.20 9.20
C ASN A 142 20.68 1.94 7.84
N PHE A 143 20.72 0.67 7.41
CA PHE A 143 20.01 0.21 6.22
C PHE A 143 18.82 -0.66 6.61
N SER A 144 17.65 -0.29 6.10
CA SER A 144 16.42 -1.08 6.23
C SER A 144 16.11 -1.78 4.91
N PHE A 145 15.85 -3.08 4.99
CA PHE A 145 15.45 -3.90 3.85
C PHE A 145 13.97 -4.26 3.95
N THR A 146 13.21 -3.91 2.92
CA THR A 146 11.81 -4.28 2.78
C THR A 146 11.68 -5.30 1.66
N TRP A 147 11.35 -6.54 2.04
CA TRP A 147 11.11 -7.64 1.12
C TRP A 147 9.64 -7.64 0.68
N VAL A 148 9.42 -7.79 -0.62
CA VAL A 148 8.10 -7.89 -1.22
C VAL A 148 8.05 -9.14 -2.08
N ARG A 149 6.97 -9.91 -1.92
CA ARG A 149 6.70 -11.07 -2.77
C ARG A 149 5.73 -10.66 -3.87
N PHE A 150 6.15 -10.81 -5.12
CA PHE A 150 5.38 -10.51 -6.31
C PHE A 150 4.75 -11.78 -6.87
N ILE A 151 3.55 -11.62 -7.42
CA ILE A 151 2.82 -12.63 -8.17
C ILE A 151 2.40 -12.00 -9.50
N CYS A 152 2.94 -12.48 -10.61
CA CYS A 152 2.65 -11.98 -11.94
C CYS A 152 1.82 -13.02 -12.69
N PHE A 153 0.56 -12.71 -12.97
CA PHE A 153 -0.39 -13.60 -13.66
C PHE A 153 -0.21 -13.56 -15.18
N THR A 154 1.03 -13.59 -15.64
CA THR A 154 1.41 -13.62 -17.06
C THR A 154 1.98 -14.98 -17.44
N ALA A 155 1.73 -15.41 -18.68
CA ALA A 155 2.25 -16.67 -19.18
C ALA A 155 3.75 -16.61 -19.50
N GLU A 156 4.17 -15.47 -20.04
CA GLU A 156 5.55 -15.19 -20.43
C GLU A 156 6.34 -14.57 -19.28
N LYS A 157 7.63 -14.89 -19.25
CA LYS A 157 8.57 -14.31 -18.30
C LYS A 157 9.02 -12.97 -18.85
N ASP A 158 8.84 -11.91 -18.06
CA ASP A 158 9.42 -10.62 -18.41
C ASP A 158 10.95 -10.72 -18.55
N GLY A 159 11.49 -10.11 -19.61
CA GLY A 159 12.93 -10.12 -19.91
C GLY A 159 13.79 -9.45 -18.83
N TRP A 160 13.23 -8.58 -17.98
CA TRP A 160 13.97 -7.98 -16.86
C TRP A 160 13.99 -8.86 -15.61
N LEU A 161 13.20 -9.94 -15.55
CA LEU A 161 13.02 -10.76 -14.36
C LEU A 161 14.13 -11.82 -14.21
N HIS A 162 15.36 -11.36 -14.06
CA HIS A 162 16.51 -12.24 -13.81
C HIS A 162 16.75 -12.41 -12.31
N PRO A 163 16.97 -13.65 -11.83
CA PRO A 163 17.38 -13.86 -10.45
C PRO A 163 18.73 -13.18 -10.20
N LYS A 164 18.95 -12.73 -8.97
CA LYS A 164 20.28 -12.27 -8.56
C LYS A 164 21.27 -13.44 -8.67
N ALA A 165 22.41 -13.19 -9.32
CA ALA A 165 23.55 -14.10 -9.35
C ALA A 165 24.03 -14.46 -7.93
#